data_AF-A0A367J1K2-F1
#
_entry.id   AF-A0A367J1K2-F1
#
_cell.length_a   1.000
_cell.length_b   1.000
_cell.length_c   1.000
_cell.angle_alpha   90.00
_cell.angle_beta   90.00
_cell.angle_gamma   90.00
#
_symmetry.space_group_name_H-M   'P 1'
#
loop_
_entity.id
_entity.type
_entity.pdbx_description
1 polymer ?
#
loop_
_entity_poly.entity_id
_entity_poly.type
_entity_poly.pdbx_seq_one_letter_code
_entity_poly.pdbx_strand_id
1 'polypeptide(L)'
;MKKLQAEIDRVLKKVSEGVETFDSIYDKIQSTNNTNQKEKYEQDLKKEIKKLQRLRDQIKTWLSSNDVKDKSALLENRKLIESEMERFKTVEREMKTKAFSKEGLLQRERLDPKEKEKADAVDWITNTVDELSRQIEFAEAEIETMQGTTKRGKKDHAKAERISELEHFIERNRWHTNRLELVLRLLENGQLPAEKVVGIQDDVQYYLECNQEPDFEEDEYIYDDLNLEAEEALYNVRTEDQLTPSVEEDKQVKEEEPPVKPNKTPAIKPASTPQRQNSLPTKSAESPTSTPKYAQAAATVAPTAPATVTTVDENKEKPAEPTKVVSAWAEPIKI
;
A
#
# COMPACT_ATOMS: atom_id res chain seq x y z
N MET A 1 16.98 -16.85 -60.66
CA MET A 1 16.30 -18.10 -60.23
C MET A 1 17.17 -18.94 -59.28
N LYS A 2 17.90 -20.00 -59.69
CA LYS A 2 18.53 -20.99 -58.77
C LYS A 2 19.24 -20.41 -57.51
N LYS A 3 20.07 -19.36 -57.66
CA LYS A 3 20.76 -18.70 -56.53
C LYS A 3 19.81 -18.03 -55.52
N LEU A 4 18.71 -17.43 -55.99
CA LEU A 4 17.70 -16.80 -55.15
C LEU A 4 16.88 -17.84 -54.39
N GLN A 5 16.54 -18.98 -55.02
CA GLN A 5 15.83 -20.06 -54.34
C GLN A 5 16.64 -20.60 -53.16
N ALA A 6 17.92 -20.91 -53.38
CA ALA A 6 18.81 -21.37 -52.30
C ALA A 6 19.04 -20.34 -51.18
N GLU A 7 18.74 -19.06 -51.41
CA GLU A 7 18.73 -18.01 -50.37
C GLU A 7 17.40 -17.99 -49.61
N ILE A 8 16.28 -18.13 -50.32
CA ILE A 8 14.95 -18.33 -49.74
C ILE A 8 14.94 -19.55 -48.82
N ASP A 9 15.32 -20.72 -49.32
CA ASP A 9 15.31 -21.98 -48.57
C ASP A 9 16.15 -21.89 -47.28
N ARG A 10 17.29 -21.18 -47.35
CA ARG A 10 18.16 -20.90 -46.20
C ARG A 10 17.52 -19.95 -45.19
N VAL A 11 16.75 -18.96 -45.63
CA VAL A 11 16.01 -18.05 -44.74
C VAL A 11 14.82 -18.76 -44.11
N LEU A 12 14.07 -19.58 -44.86
CA LEU A 12 12.98 -20.39 -44.30
C LEU A 12 13.50 -21.32 -43.20
N LYS A 13 14.63 -22.01 -43.41
CA LYS A 13 15.26 -22.83 -42.36
C LYS A 13 15.61 -22.02 -41.10
N LYS A 14 16.12 -20.79 -41.25
CA LYS A 14 16.40 -19.87 -40.13
C LYS A 14 15.15 -19.38 -39.40
N VAL A 15 13.99 -19.33 -40.08
CA VAL A 15 12.71 -19.04 -39.44
C VAL A 15 12.31 -20.20 -38.54
N SER A 16 12.37 -21.45 -39.04
CA SER A 16 12.13 -22.65 -38.23
C SER A 16 13.05 -22.72 -37.01
N GLU A 17 14.37 -22.62 -37.20
CA GLU A 17 15.37 -22.61 -36.13
C GLU A 17 15.11 -21.50 -35.09
N GLY A 18 14.66 -20.32 -35.53
CA GLY A 18 14.34 -19.19 -34.65
C GLY A 18 13.04 -19.37 -33.86
N VAL A 19 12.03 -20.05 -34.43
CA VAL A 19 10.78 -20.40 -33.73
C VAL A 19 11.03 -21.49 -32.69
N GLU A 20 11.75 -22.57 -33.04
CA GLU A 20 12.18 -23.61 -32.09
C GLU A 20 13.00 -23.02 -30.93
N THR A 21 13.87 -22.03 -31.23
CA THR A 21 14.63 -21.30 -30.21
C THR A 21 13.73 -20.43 -29.33
N PHE A 22 12.72 -19.78 -29.90
CA PHE A 22 11.76 -18.96 -29.17
C PHE A 22 10.93 -19.82 -28.20
N ASP A 23 10.38 -20.95 -28.65
CA ASP A 23 9.68 -21.92 -27.80
C ASP A 23 10.59 -22.44 -26.68
N SER A 24 11.81 -22.85 -27.00
CA SER A 24 12.76 -23.37 -26.01
C SER A 24 13.18 -22.33 -24.96
N ILE A 25 13.11 -21.02 -25.26
CA ILE A 25 13.34 -19.96 -24.26
C ILE A 25 12.05 -19.70 -23.47
N TYR A 26 10.88 -19.73 -24.12
CA TYR A 26 9.58 -19.55 -23.47
C TYR A 26 9.32 -20.63 -22.40
N ASP A 27 9.56 -21.91 -22.71
CA ASP A 27 9.37 -22.99 -21.75
C ASP A 27 10.32 -22.89 -20.56
N LYS A 28 11.54 -22.35 -20.77
CA LYS A 28 12.48 -22.04 -19.67
C LYS A 28 11.97 -20.89 -18.80
N ILE A 29 11.32 -19.88 -19.38
CA ILE A 29 10.67 -18.79 -18.63
C ILE A 29 9.54 -19.33 -17.74
N GLN A 30 8.73 -20.28 -18.23
CA GLN A 30 7.62 -20.84 -17.45
C GLN A 30 8.10 -21.81 -16.36
N SER A 31 9.02 -22.71 -16.68
CA SER A 31 9.53 -23.74 -15.74
C SER A 31 10.48 -23.20 -14.67
N THR A 32 11.19 -22.10 -14.92
CA THR A 32 12.14 -21.52 -13.96
C THR A 32 11.43 -20.67 -12.91
N ASN A 33 11.72 -20.87 -11.62
CA ASN A 33 11.21 -20.02 -10.53
C ASN A 33 12.19 -18.91 -10.07
N ASN A 34 13.43 -18.91 -10.56
CA ASN A 34 14.47 -17.93 -10.23
C ASN A 34 14.30 -16.62 -11.05
N THR A 35 14.14 -15.48 -10.37
CA THR A 35 13.91 -14.16 -10.99
C THR A 35 15.03 -13.74 -11.95
N ASN A 36 16.29 -13.78 -11.51
CA ASN A 36 17.46 -13.40 -12.33
C ASN A 36 17.55 -14.23 -13.62
N GLN A 37 17.14 -15.50 -13.56
CA GLN A 37 17.09 -16.35 -14.74
C GLN A 37 15.91 -16.02 -15.66
N LYS A 38 14.71 -15.71 -15.12
CA LYS A 38 13.58 -15.23 -15.94
C LYS A 38 13.93 -13.96 -16.72
N GLU A 39 14.52 -12.95 -16.07
CA GLU A 39 14.95 -11.71 -16.74
C GLU A 39 15.96 -11.96 -17.86
N LYS A 40 16.95 -12.83 -17.60
CA LYS A 40 17.91 -13.24 -18.64
C LYS A 40 17.20 -13.91 -19.83
N TYR A 41 16.27 -14.82 -19.55
CA TYR A 41 15.51 -15.49 -20.62
C TYR A 41 14.57 -14.53 -21.36
N GLU A 42 13.95 -13.53 -20.71
CA GLU A 42 13.21 -12.46 -21.40
C GLU A 42 14.10 -11.68 -22.36
N GLN A 43 15.30 -11.30 -21.92
CA GLN A 43 16.26 -10.60 -22.79
C GLN A 43 16.65 -11.48 -23.98
N ASP A 44 16.83 -12.79 -23.80
CA ASP A 44 17.16 -13.72 -24.87
C ASP A 44 15.97 -13.94 -25.83
N LEU A 45 14.74 -14.07 -25.31
CA LEU A 45 13.49 -14.13 -26.10
C LEU A 45 13.30 -12.86 -26.95
N LYS A 46 13.60 -11.69 -26.35
CA LYS A 46 13.52 -10.37 -26.98
C LYS A 46 14.63 -10.13 -28.03
N LYS A 47 15.76 -10.85 -27.94
CA LYS A 47 16.77 -10.93 -29.00
C LYS A 47 16.26 -11.81 -30.15
N GLU A 48 15.66 -12.96 -29.85
CA GLU A 48 15.17 -13.89 -30.87
C GLU A 48 14.01 -13.32 -31.70
N ILE A 49 13.02 -12.71 -31.05
CA ILE A 49 11.89 -12.11 -31.79
C ILE A 49 12.34 -10.97 -32.71
N LYS A 50 13.43 -10.26 -32.37
CA LYS A 50 14.08 -9.28 -33.25
C LYS A 50 14.86 -9.90 -34.41
N LYS A 51 15.31 -11.16 -34.31
CA LYS A 51 15.85 -11.90 -35.48
C LYS A 51 14.71 -12.32 -36.40
N LEU A 52 13.64 -12.91 -35.86
CA LEU A 52 12.46 -13.32 -36.62
C LEU A 52 11.84 -12.11 -37.38
N GLN A 53 11.69 -10.95 -36.73
CA GLN A 53 11.26 -9.70 -37.38
C GLN A 53 12.08 -9.34 -38.64
N ARG A 54 13.42 -9.45 -38.57
CA ARG A 54 14.30 -9.17 -39.72
C ARG A 54 14.10 -10.17 -40.85
N LEU A 55 13.93 -11.46 -40.53
CA LEU A 55 13.64 -12.50 -41.52
C LEU A 55 12.26 -12.28 -42.17
N ARG A 56 11.25 -11.87 -41.40
CA ARG A 56 9.92 -11.48 -41.90
C ARG A 56 10.00 -10.33 -42.89
N ASP A 57 10.81 -9.31 -42.64
CA ASP A 57 10.95 -8.16 -43.55
C ASP A 57 11.81 -8.47 -44.80
N GLN A 58 12.77 -9.39 -44.69
CA GLN A 58 13.44 -9.98 -45.86
C GLN A 58 12.44 -10.76 -46.73
N ILE A 59 11.61 -11.62 -46.11
CA ILE A 59 10.52 -12.34 -46.76
C ILE A 59 9.51 -11.38 -47.41
N LYS A 60 9.13 -10.29 -46.73
CA LYS A 60 8.25 -9.23 -47.28
C LYS A 60 8.84 -8.63 -48.57
N THR A 61 10.14 -8.34 -48.59
CA THR A 61 10.84 -7.81 -49.78
C THR A 61 10.78 -8.80 -50.95
N TRP A 62 10.96 -10.10 -50.69
CA TRP A 62 10.83 -11.14 -51.73
C TRP A 62 9.39 -11.35 -52.21
N LEU A 63 8.40 -11.22 -51.33
CA LEU A 63 6.98 -11.24 -51.71
C LEU A 63 6.61 -10.07 -52.64
N SER A 64 7.27 -8.92 -52.50
CA SER A 64 7.15 -7.76 -53.40
C SER A 64 7.96 -7.88 -54.70
N SER A 65 8.89 -8.83 -54.84
CA SER A 65 9.61 -9.09 -56.10
C SER A 65 8.81 -9.96 -57.07
N ASN A 66 9.05 -9.79 -58.37
CA ASN A 66 8.52 -10.65 -59.43
C ASN A 66 9.48 -11.81 -59.81
N ASP A 67 10.68 -11.88 -59.24
CA ASP A 67 11.65 -12.97 -59.47
C ASP A 67 11.24 -14.32 -58.85
N VAL A 68 10.27 -14.28 -57.92
CA VAL A 68 9.79 -15.42 -57.14
C VAL A 68 8.46 -15.91 -57.71
N LYS A 69 8.47 -17.12 -58.29
CA LYS A 69 7.31 -17.73 -58.96
C LYS A 69 6.29 -18.34 -57.99
N ASP A 70 6.76 -19.07 -56.98
CA ASP A 70 5.91 -19.59 -55.91
C ASP A 70 6.18 -18.79 -54.63
N LYS A 71 5.11 -18.21 -54.08
CA LYS A 71 5.12 -17.36 -52.88
C LYS A 71 4.45 -18.03 -51.68
N SER A 72 3.99 -19.28 -51.81
CA SER A 72 3.20 -19.99 -50.81
C SER A 72 3.96 -20.15 -49.48
N ALA A 73 5.14 -20.77 -49.52
CA ALA A 73 5.99 -20.97 -48.35
C ALA A 73 6.49 -19.64 -47.72
N LEU A 74 6.66 -18.58 -48.53
CA LEU A 74 7.00 -17.23 -48.04
C LEU A 74 5.83 -16.60 -47.27
N LEU A 75 4.60 -16.75 -47.77
CA LEU A 75 3.40 -16.25 -47.07
C LEU A 75 3.14 -17.00 -45.76
N GLU A 76 3.32 -18.31 -45.76
CA GLU A 76 3.19 -19.17 -44.58
C GLU A 76 4.21 -18.79 -43.49
N ASN A 77 5.50 -18.74 -43.83
CA ASN A 77 6.54 -18.37 -42.87
C ASN A 77 6.43 -16.92 -42.38
N ARG A 78 5.96 -15.99 -43.24
CA ARG A 78 5.62 -14.63 -42.83
C ARG A 78 4.50 -14.63 -41.78
N LYS A 79 3.46 -15.45 -41.95
CA LYS A 79 2.34 -15.58 -41.00
C LYS A 79 2.79 -16.25 -39.69
N LEU A 80 3.65 -17.26 -39.75
CA LEU A 80 4.23 -17.92 -38.57
C LEU A 80 4.99 -16.92 -37.69
N ILE A 81 5.85 -16.08 -38.29
CA ILE A 81 6.57 -15.04 -37.54
C ILE A 81 5.59 -14.00 -36.95
N GLU A 82 4.54 -13.63 -37.68
CA GLU A 82 3.53 -12.68 -37.18
C GLU A 82 2.73 -13.25 -36.00
N SER A 83 2.50 -14.57 -35.96
CA SER A 83 1.96 -15.30 -34.79
C SER A 83 2.90 -15.22 -33.58
N GLU A 84 4.17 -15.55 -33.74
CA GLU A 84 5.13 -15.50 -32.62
C GLU A 84 5.39 -14.06 -32.14
N MET A 85 5.28 -13.06 -33.01
CA MET A 85 5.29 -11.65 -32.64
C MET A 85 4.07 -11.21 -31.83
N GLU A 86 2.93 -11.88 -31.95
CA GLU A 86 1.75 -11.65 -31.12
C GLU A 86 1.85 -12.40 -29.80
N ARG A 87 2.28 -13.68 -29.84
CA ARG A 87 2.58 -14.49 -28.64
C ARG A 87 3.60 -13.79 -27.74
N PHE A 88 4.71 -13.28 -28.29
CA PHE A 88 5.69 -12.49 -27.55
C PHE A 88 5.07 -11.29 -26.82
N LYS A 89 4.15 -10.54 -27.45
CA LYS A 89 3.50 -9.38 -26.80
C LYS A 89 2.62 -9.78 -25.63
N THR A 90 1.94 -10.92 -25.72
CA THR A 90 1.13 -11.42 -24.60
C THR A 90 2.02 -11.86 -23.44
N VAL A 91 3.13 -12.53 -23.72
CA VAL A 91 4.13 -12.91 -22.71
C VAL A 91 4.79 -11.69 -22.07
N GLU A 92 5.28 -10.73 -22.86
CA GLU A 92 5.90 -9.49 -22.37
C GLU A 92 4.90 -8.66 -21.53
N ARG A 93 3.61 -8.64 -21.90
CA ARG A 93 2.55 -8.01 -21.09
C ARG A 93 2.36 -8.73 -19.76
N GLU A 94 2.15 -10.05 -19.80
CA GLU A 94 1.91 -10.84 -18.58
C GLU A 94 3.09 -10.79 -17.61
N MET A 95 4.32 -10.95 -18.09
CA MET A 95 5.52 -10.89 -17.24
C MET A 95 5.69 -9.50 -16.65
N LYS A 96 5.53 -8.44 -17.44
CA LYS A 96 5.66 -7.07 -16.93
C LYS A 96 4.58 -6.71 -15.90
N THR A 97 3.33 -7.15 -16.06
CA THR A 97 2.29 -6.94 -15.04
C THR A 97 2.55 -7.78 -13.78
N LYS A 98 3.01 -9.03 -13.92
CA LYS A 98 3.36 -9.90 -12.79
C LYS A 98 4.63 -9.42 -12.05
N ALA A 99 5.54 -8.71 -12.73
CA ALA A 99 6.72 -8.10 -12.12
C ALA A 99 6.33 -7.03 -11.09
N PHE A 100 5.57 -6.00 -11.48
CA PHE A 100 5.16 -4.94 -10.54
C PHE A 100 4.39 -5.48 -9.32
N SER A 101 3.55 -6.52 -9.52
CA SER A 101 2.80 -7.16 -8.43
C SER A 101 3.68 -7.99 -7.47
N LYS A 102 4.92 -8.32 -7.84
CA LYS A 102 5.87 -9.07 -6.99
C LYS A 102 7.00 -8.19 -6.46
N GLU A 103 7.43 -7.19 -7.23
CA GLU A 103 8.49 -6.25 -6.88
C GLU A 103 8.11 -5.41 -5.65
N GLY A 104 6.87 -4.92 -5.56
CA GLY A 104 6.37 -4.23 -4.36
C GLY A 104 6.31 -5.12 -3.10
N LEU A 105 6.20 -6.44 -3.26
CA LEU A 105 6.29 -7.41 -2.15
C LEU A 105 7.77 -7.63 -1.75
N LEU A 106 8.63 -7.85 -2.74
CA LEU A 106 10.07 -8.06 -2.55
C LEU A 106 10.79 -6.81 -2.03
N GLN A 107 10.27 -5.59 -2.27
CA GLN A 107 10.81 -4.37 -1.66
C GLN A 107 10.58 -4.35 -0.13
N ARG A 108 9.42 -4.82 0.36
CA ARG A 108 9.16 -4.98 1.80
C ARG A 108 10.06 -6.06 2.43
N GLU A 109 10.33 -7.14 1.69
CA GLU A 109 11.22 -8.23 2.11
C GLU A 109 12.72 -7.89 1.98
N ARG A 110 13.06 -6.73 1.41
CA ARG A 110 14.44 -6.24 1.18
C ARG A 110 14.74 -4.92 1.91
N LEU A 111 13.87 -4.49 2.83
CA LEU A 111 14.25 -3.51 3.85
C LEU A 111 15.36 -4.12 4.71
N ASP A 112 16.33 -3.30 5.14
CA ASP A 112 17.25 -3.74 6.20
C ASP A 112 16.43 -4.09 7.46
N PRO A 113 16.78 -5.10 8.28
CA PRO A 113 15.97 -5.47 9.45
C PRO A 113 15.63 -4.27 10.35
N LYS A 114 16.54 -3.30 10.51
CA LYS A 114 16.30 -2.08 11.27
C LYS A 114 15.36 -1.08 10.57
N GLU A 115 15.41 -0.99 9.24
CA GLU A 115 14.45 -0.23 8.46
C GLU A 115 13.05 -0.87 8.53
N LYS A 116 12.98 -2.21 8.54
CA LYS A 116 11.73 -2.94 8.71
C LYS A 116 11.15 -2.76 10.11
N GLU A 117 11.94 -2.96 11.18
CA GLU A 117 11.52 -2.74 12.57
C GLU A 117 11.02 -1.30 12.77
N LYS A 118 11.70 -0.30 12.19
CA LYS A 118 11.24 1.09 12.17
C LYS A 118 9.94 1.27 11.40
N ALA A 119 9.77 0.65 10.23
CA ALA A 119 8.55 0.76 9.44
C ALA A 119 7.35 0.09 10.14
N ASP A 120 7.53 -1.11 10.69
CA ASP A 120 6.51 -1.82 11.46
C ASP A 120 6.07 -1.00 12.69
N ALA A 121 7.02 -0.32 13.36
CA ALA A 121 6.74 0.57 14.49
C ALA A 121 6.04 1.88 14.09
N VAL A 122 6.40 2.49 12.94
CA VAL A 122 5.69 3.65 12.37
C VAL A 122 4.24 3.29 12.01
N ASP A 123 4.05 2.15 11.33
CA ASP A 123 2.72 1.64 10.99
C ASP A 123 1.91 1.37 12.28
N TRP A 124 2.50 0.76 13.32
CA TRP A 124 1.82 0.56 14.60
C TRP A 124 1.37 1.88 15.24
N ILE A 125 2.27 2.84 15.46
CA ILE A 125 1.92 4.12 16.11
C ILE A 125 0.77 4.82 15.36
N THR A 126 0.83 4.81 14.03
CA THR A 126 -0.19 5.45 13.18
C THR A 126 -1.57 4.81 13.39
N ASN A 127 -1.66 3.48 13.36
CA ASN A 127 -2.93 2.77 13.59
C ASN A 127 -3.46 2.99 15.03
N THR A 128 -2.58 3.07 16.03
CA THR A 128 -2.98 3.35 17.42
C THR A 128 -3.51 4.77 17.59
N VAL A 129 -2.87 5.77 16.98
CA VAL A 129 -3.35 7.17 16.96
C VAL A 129 -4.71 7.28 16.25
N ASP A 130 -4.91 6.57 15.14
CA ASP A 130 -6.20 6.55 14.43
C ASP A 130 -7.33 5.96 15.30
N GLU A 131 -7.09 4.86 16.03
CA GLU A 131 -8.11 4.26 16.90
C GLU A 131 -8.38 5.10 18.16
N LEU A 132 -7.36 5.70 18.78
CA LEU A 132 -7.55 6.67 19.88
C LEU A 132 -8.37 7.88 19.43
N SER A 133 -8.09 8.40 18.23
CA SER A 133 -8.87 9.50 17.63
C SER A 133 -10.32 9.10 17.39
N ARG A 134 -10.57 7.88 16.93
CA ARG A 134 -11.91 7.30 16.76
C ARG A 134 -12.65 7.08 18.09
N GLN A 135 -11.93 6.71 19.16
CA GLN A 135 -12.51 6.63 20.51
C GLN A 135 -12.90 8.02 21.06
N ILE A 136 -12.10 9.05 20.78
CA ILE A 136 -12.43 10.46 21.09
C ILE A 136 -13.69 10.90 20.32
N GLU A 137 -13.75 10.70 19.00
CA GLU A 137 -14.94 11.04 18.18
C GLU A 137 -16.21 10.37 18.70
N PHE A 138 -16.13 9.11 19.15
CA PHE A 138 -17.26 8.39 19.72
C PHE A 138 -17.71 8.97 21.06
N ALA A 139 -16.78 9.27 21.97
CA ALA A 139 -17.08 9.87 23.27
C ALA A 139 -17.66 11.30 23.13
N GLU A 140 -17.11 12.11 22.22
CA GLU A 140 -17.63 13.45 21.90
C GLU A 140 -19.07 13.37 21.35
N ALA A 141 -19.38 12.37 20.52
CA ALA A 141 -20.74 12.12 20.03
C ALA A 141 -21.71 11.58 21.12
N GLU A 142 -21.24 10.78 22.09
CA GLU A 142 -22.02 10.39 23.26
C GLU A 142 -22.35 11.62 24.14
N ILE A 143 -21.37 12.50 24.35
CA ILE A 143 -21.56 13.78 25.05
C ILE A 143 -22.57 14.68 24.32
N GLU A 144 -22.44 14.91 23.00
CA GLU A 144 -23.41 15.75 22.26
C GLU A 144 -24.82 15.16 22.34
N THR A 145 -24.95 13.84 22.15
CA THR A 145 -26.23 13.12 22.25
C THR A 145 -26.84 13.27 23.64
N MET A 146 -26.03 13.13 24.69
CA MET A 146 -26.44 13.39 26.06
C MET A 146 -26.87 14.85 26.25
N GLN A 147 -26.05 15.83 25.90
CA GLN A 147 -26.40 17.25 26.06
C GLN A 147 -27.70 17.60 25.31
N GLY A 148 -27.86 17.17 24.06
CA GLY A 148 -29.00 17.45 23.18
C GLY A 148 -30.36 16.92 23.66
N THR A 149 -30.41 15.86 24.48
CA THR A 149 -31.66 15.35 25.06
C THR A 149 -32.26 16.23 26.18
N THR A 150 -31.57 17.29 26.61
CA THR A 150 -31.86 18.04 27.84
C THR A 150 -33.01 19.05 27.72
N LYS A 151 -34.24 18.57 27.49
CA LYS A 151 -35.46 19.39 27.58
C LYS A 151 -35.87 19.66 29.03
N ARG A 152 -35.46 20.84 29.54
CA ARG A 152 -36.01 21.58 30.71
C ARG A 152 -36.63 20.75 31.86
N GLY A 153 -35.97 20.73 33.02
CA GLY A 153 -36.71 20.59 34.29
C GLY A 153 -35.92 20.15 35.53
N LYS A 154 -34.95 19.25 35.37
CA LYS A 154 -34.08 18.77 36.44
C LYS A 154 -32.63 18.74 35.97
N LYS A 155 -31.69 19.09 36.87
CA LYS A 155 -30.28 18.70 36.71
C LYS A 155 -30.22 17.22 37.07
N ASP A 156 -29.95 16.39 36.06
CA ASP A 156 -29.77 14.96 36.24
C ASP A 156 -28.31 14.72 36.69
N HIS A 157 -28.12 14.11 37.86
CA HIS A 157 -26.81 14.02 38.51
C HIS A 157 -25.95 12.95 37.84
N ALA A 158 -26.50 11.73 37.69
CA ALA A 158 -25.84 10.61 37.02
C ALA A 158 -25.47 10.94 35.56
N LYS A 159 -26.28 11.78 34.89
CA LYS A 159 -25.96 12.29 33.55
C LYS A 159 -24.79 13.28 33.53
N ALA A 160 -24.64 14.10 34.58
CA ALA A 160 -23.53 15.03 34.71
C ALA A 160 -22.23 14.28 35.09
N GLU A 161 -22.33 13.26 35.95
CA GLU A 161 -21.23 12.34 36.27
C GLU A 161 -20.77 11.60 35.00
N ARG A 162 -21.69 11.00 34.23
CA ARG A 162 -21.36 10.34 32.96
C ARG A 162 -20.72 11.25 31.91
N ILE A 163 -21.11 12.53 31.85
CA ILE A 163 -20.44 13.49 30.97
C ILE A 163 -19.01 13.76 31.47
N SER A 164 -18.81 13.92 32.78
CA SER A 164 -17.49 14.12 33.37
C SER A 164 -16.55 12.91 33.21
N GLU A 165 -17.08 11.68 33.26
CA GLU A 165 -16.35 10.45 32.92
C GLU A 165 -15.82 10.48 31.47
N LEU A 166 -16.69 10.85 30.52
CA LEU A 166 -16.36 10.92 29.10
C LEU A 166 -15.39 12.08 28.79
N GLU A 167 -15.52 13.21 29.48
CA GLU A 167 -14.61 14.36 29.35
C GLU A 167 -13.18 13.98 29.82
N HIS A 168 -13.05 13.28 30.95
CA HIS A 168 -11.77 12.72 31.43
C HIS A 168 -11.19 11.67 30.48
N PHE A 169 -12.02 10.75 29.98
CA PHE A 169 -11.64 9.74 28.97
C PHE A 169 -11.10 10.38 27.68
N ILE A 170 -11.72 11.46 27.20
CA ILE A 170 -11.25 12.22 26.04
C ILE A 170 -9.91 12.90 26.34
N GLU A 171 -9.76 13.53 27.51
CA GLU A 171 -8.50 14.15 27.93
C GLU A 171 -7.35 13.13 27.99
N ARG A 172 -7.60 11.96 28.58
CA ARG A 172 -6.63 10.88 28.67
C ARG A 172 -6.26 10.31 27.30
N ASN A 173 -7.23 10.05 26.42
CA ASN A 173 -6.94 9.63 25.04
C ASN A 173 -6.13 10.69 24.26
N ARG A 174 -6.44 11.98 24.43
CA ARG A 174 -5.68 13.09 23.81
C ARG A 174 -4.23 13.13 24.32
N TRP A 175 -3.99 12.83 25.60
CA TRP A 175 -2.64 12.70 26.15
C TRP A 175 -1.87 11.53 25.52
N HIS A 176 -2.48 10.35 25.40
CA HIS A 176 -1.87 9.20 24.71
C HIS A 176 -1.57 9.50 23.23
N THR A 177 -2.52 10.08 22.49
CA THR A 177 -2.32 10.50 21.09
C THR A 177 -1.13 11.45 20.96
N ASN A 178 -1.04 12.48 21.79
CA ASN A 178 0.03 13.47 21.77
C ASN A 178 1.41 12.85 22.09
N ARG A 179 1.48 11.97 23.10
CA ARG A 179 2.70 11.20 23.42
C ARG A 179 3.12 10.33 22.24
N LEU A 180 2.19 9.65 21.59
CA LEU A 180 2.44 8.82 20.41
C LEU A 180 2.87 9.62 19.18
N GLU A 181 2.29 10.79 18.91
CA GLU A 181 2.74 11.69 17.83
C GLU A 181 4.18 12.19 18.04
N LEU A 182 4.57 12.48 19.29
CA LEU A 182 5.93 12.84 19.63
C LEU A 182 6.89 11.64 19.44
N VAL A 183 6.51 10.45 19.91
CA VAL A 183 7.25 9.20 19.70
C VAL A 183 7.44 8.89 18.21
N LEU A 184 6.40 9.06 17.39
CA LEU A 184 6.45 8.90 15.93
C LEU A 184 7.48 9.85 15.31
N ARG A 185 7.43 11.15 15.65
CA ARG A 185 8.37 12.16 15.14
C ARG A 185 9.82 11.84 15.52
N LEU A 186 10.06 11.38 16.74
CA LEU A 186 11.41 11.00 17.20
C LEU A 186 11.90 9.72 16.52
N LEU A 187 11.02 8.74 16.30
CA LEU A 187 11.31 7.52 15.53
C LEU A 187 11.63 7.86 14.07
N GLU A 188 10.81 8.69 13.40
CA GLU A 188 11.03 9.17 12.03
C GLU A 188 12.36 9.91 11.87
N ASN A 189 12.67 10.85 12.76
CA ASN A 189 13.94 11.57 12.79
C ASN A 189 15.15 10.67 13.13
N GLY A 190 14.93 9.46 13.67
CA GLY A 190 16.00 8.57 14.14
C GLY A 190 16.61 9.00 15.47
N GLN A 191 15.90 9.80 16.25
CA GLN A 191 16.26 10.19 17.62
C GLN A 191 15.85 9.13 18.64
N LEU A 192 14.79 8.36 18.36
CA LEU A 192 14.34 7.22 19.17
C LEU A 192 14.51 5.90 18.39
N PRO A 193 15.09 4.84 18.99
CA PRO A 193 15.23 3.54 18.34
C PRO A 193 13.91 2.75 18.35
N ALA A 194 13.66 1.97 17.30
CA ALA A 194 12.44 1.17 17.17
C ALA A 194 12.29 0.15 18.32
N GLU A 195 13.41 -0.39 18.81
CA GLU A 195 13.46 -1.31 19.95
C GLU A 195 12.87 -0.71 21.25
N LYS A 196 12.91 0.62 21.42
CA LYS A 196 12.27 1.32 22.55
C LYS A 196 10.78 1.54 22.34
N VAL A 197 10.35 1.76 21.10
CA VAL A 197 8.91 1.86 20.74
C VAL A 197 8.23 0.52 20.94
N VAL A 198 8.86 -0.58 20.52
CA VAL A 198 8.36 -1.95 20.77
C VAL A 198 8.19 -2.23 22.27
N GLY A 199 9.06 -1.66 23.11
CA GLY A 199 8.99 -1.82 24.57
C GLY A 199 7.73 -1.27 25.25
N ILE A 200 6.99 -0.36 24.61
CA ILE A 200 5.72 0.20 25.14
C ILE A 200 4.47 -0.34 24.43
N GLN A 201 4.61 -1.27 23.48
CA GLN A 201 3.49 -1.71 22.64
C GLN A 201 2.43 -2.46 23.44
N ASP A 202 2.84 -3.38 24.32
CA ASP A 202 1.91 -4.19 25.10
C ASP A 202 1.12 -3.33 26.11
N ASP A 203 1.75 -2.34 26.75
CA ASP A 203 1.12 -1.46 27.73
C ASP A 203 0.14 -0.46 27.08
N VAL A 204 0.51 0.12 25.94
CA VAL A 204 -0.38 0.99 25.14
C VAL A 204 -1.53 0.19 24.53
N GLN A 205 -1.30 -1.06 24.11
CA GLN A 205 -2.36 -1.95 23.64
C GLN A 205 -3.32 -2.34 24.77
N TYR A 206 -2.80 -2.62 25.97
CA TYR A 206 -3.62 -2.89 27.16
C TYR A 206 -4.49 -1.68 27.54
N TYR A 207 -3.93 -0.46 27.50
CA TYR A 207 -4.72 0.76 27.62
C TYR A 207 -5.82 0.83 26.56
N LEU A 208 -5.49 0.65 25.28
CA LEU A 208 -6.45 0.77 24.17
C LEU A 208 -7.62 -0.24 24.25
N GLU A 209 -7.38 -1.43 24.82
CA GLU A 209 -8.38 -2.48 25.03
C GLU A 209 -9.20 -2.34 26.33
N CYS A 210 -8.63 -1.75 27.39
CA CYS A 210 -9.24 -1.73 28.73
C CYS A 210 -9.63 -0.35 29.27
N ASN A 211 -9.35 0.76 28.57
CA ASN A 211 -9.63 2.14 29.00
C ASN A 211 -11.12 2.51 29.23
N GLN A 212 -12.06 1.57 29.03
CA GLN A 212 -13.49 1.73 29.30
C GLN A 212 -14.02 0.75 30.37
N GLU A 213 -13.17 -0.11 30.95
CA GLU A 213 -13.56 -1.03 32.02
C GLU A 213 -13.65 -0.29 33.38
N PRO A 214 -14.70 -0.50 34.20
CA PRO A 214 -14.92 0.27 35.44
C PRO A 214 -13.83 0.13 36.53
N ASP A 215 -13.05 -0.95 36.47
CA ASP A 215 -11.97 -1.27 37.43
C ASP A 215 -10.57 -1.00 36.82
N PHE A 216 -10.46 -0.25 35.71
CA PHE A 216 -9.18 0.08 35.07
C PHE A 216 -8.41 1.16 35.84
N GLU A 217 -7.12 0.90 36.09
CA GLU A 217 -6.19 1.88 36.68
C GLU A 217 -5.29 2.48 35.58
N GLU A 218 -5.28 3.81 35.46
CA GLU A 218 -4.50 4.53 34.43
C GLU A 218 -3.01 4.59 34.79
N ASP A 219 -2.16 3.93 34.00
CA ASP A 219 -0.71 4.02 34.16
C ASP A 219 -0.14 5.28 33.49
N GLU A 220 0.35 6.22 34.29
CA GLU A 220 1.04 7.43 33.84
C GLU A 220 2.47 7.16 33.32
N TYR A 221 3.11 6.07 33.73
CA TYR A 221 4.55 5.82 33.56
C TYR A 221 4.92 5.15 32.23
N ILE A 222 3.92 4.77 31.40
CA ILE A 222 4.10 4.07 30.11
C ILE A 222 5.14 4.74 29.18
N TYR A 223 5.28 6.07 29.23
CA TYR A 223 6.20 6.82 28.36
C TYR A 223 7.49 7.30 29.05
N ASP A 224 7.65 7.12 30.36
CA ASP A 224 8.81 7.61 31.13
C ASP A 224 10.12 7.03 30.61
N ASP A 225 10.11 5.73 30.29
CA ASP A 225 11.28 4.99 29.83
C ASP A 225 11.73 5.41 28.41
N LEU A 226 10.98 6.31 27.75
CA LEU A 226 11.34 6.98 26.49
C LEU A 226 11.97 8.37 26.68
N ASN A 227 11.97 8.93 27.91
CA ASN A 227 12.59 10.21 28.28
C ASN A 227 12.12 11.40 27.41
N LEU A 228 10.79 11.53 27.19
CA LEU A 228 10.23 12.50 26.23
C LEU A 228 10.34 13.99 26.66
N GLU A 229 10.57 14.27 27.95
CA GLU A 229 10.53 15.63 28.52
C GLU A 229 11.46 16.64 27.83
N ALA A 230 12.67 16.22 27.47
CA ALA A 230 13.69 17.11 26.90
C ALA A 230 13.31 17.60 25.48
N GLU A 231 12.70 16.73 24.69
CA GLU A 231 12.21 17.02 23.34
C GLU A 231 10.82 17.67 23.35
N GLU A 232 9.95 17.37 24.31
CA GLU A 232 8.64 18.03 24.49
C GLU A 232 8.78 19.55 24.63
N ALA A 233 9.74 19.99 25.45
CA ALA A 233 10.12 21.40 25.62
C ALA A 233 10.69 22.04 24.33
N LEU A 234 11.34 21.25 23.46
CA LEU A 234 11.94 21.71 22.20
C LEU A 234 10.92 21.82 21.06
N TYR A 235 9.98 20.87 20.97
CA TYR A 235 8.93 20.88 19.95
C TYR A 235 7.74 21.79 20.31
N ASN A 236 7.73 22.39 21.50
CA ASN A 236 6.65 23.25 22.01
C ASN A 236 5.28 22.56 21.82
N VAL A 237 5.22 21.30 22.23
CA VAL A 237 3.98 20.56 22.42
C VAL A 237 3.27 21.20 23.60
N ARG A 238 2.32 22.09 23.32
CA ARG A 238 1.51 22.75 24.35
C ARG A 238 0.27 21.93 24.61
N THR A 239 0.20 21.29 25.78
CA THR A 239 -1.07 21.07 26.45
C THR A 239 -1.83 22.40 26.57
N GLU A 240 -3.15 22.38 26.37
CA GLU A 240 -3.95 23.61 26.30
C GLU A 240 -4.10 24.32 27.67
N ASP A 241 -3.72 23.65 28.76
CA ASP A 241 -3.88 24.06 30.17
C ASP A 241 -3.10 25.34 30.57
N GLN A 242 -2.16 25.83 29.76
CA GLN A 242 -1.48 27.12 30.01
C GLN A 242 -2.19 28.36 29.45
N LEU A 243 -3.49 28.27 29.09
CA LEU A 243 -4.33 29.42 28.73
C LEU A 243 -5.00 30.10 29.95
N THR A 244 -4.26 30.26 31.05
CA THR A 244 -4.67 31.10 32.19
C THR A 244 -4.05 32.51 32.10
N PRO A 245 -4.81 33.54 31.64
CA PRO A 245 -4.31 34.91 31.62
C PRO A 245 -4.28 35.49 33.05
N SER A 246 -3.18 35.23 33.77
CA SER A 246 -2.90 35.91 35.04
C SER A 246 -2.80 37.42 34.79
N VAL A 247 -3.64 38.18 35.50
CA VAL A 247 -3.80 39.63 35.33
C VAL A 247 -2.61 40.40 35.91
N GLU A 248 -2.03 41.29 35.12
CA GLU A 248 -1.22 42.41 35.62
C GLU A 248 -1.88 43.75 35.28
N GLU A 249 -1.62 44.78 36.10
CA GLU A 249 -2.47 45.97 36.21
C GLU A 249 -2.22 47.06 35.14
N ASP A 250 -3.30 47.70 34.68
CA ASP A 250 -3.22 48.97 33.95
C ASP A 250 -2.90 50.14 34.90
N LYS A 251 -1.70 50.72 34.78
CA LYS A 251 -1.34 52.01 35.39
C LYS A 251 -0.63 52.94 34.39
N GLN A 252 -1.40 53.90 33.91
CA GLN A 252 -1.07 55.01 33.01
C GLN A 252 -0.04 56.02 33.55
N VAL A 253 0.80 56.62 32.67
CA VAL A 253 1.09 58.09 32.53
C VAL A 253 2.19 58.38 31.47
N LYS A 254 2.00 59.51 30.74
CA LYS A 254 2.90 60.40 29.93
C LYS A 254 4.44 60.16 29.96
N GLU A 255 5.26 60.54 28.95
CA GLU A 255 5.19 61.37 27.73
C GLU A 255 6.34 60.89 26.76
N GLU A 256 6.63 61.33 25.51
CA GLU A 256 6.11 62.35 24.55
C GLU A 256 6.39 61.87 23.09
N GLU A 257 6.84 62.76 22.18
CA GLU A 257 7.13 62.56 20.73
C GLU A 257 8.13 63.70 20.30
N PRO A 258 8.52 63.96 19.02
CA PRO A 258 8.37 63.28 17.72
C PRO A 258 9.75 63.24 16.96
N PRO A 259 9.89 63.37 15.60
CA PRO A 259 9.06 62.99 14.43
C PRO A 259 9.81 62.12 13.37
N VAL A 260 9.10 61.59 12.35
CA VAL A 260 9.21 62.01 10.91
C VAL A 260 8.40 61.12 9.94
N LYS A 261 7.51 61.81 9.22
CA LYS A 261 6.58 61.53 8.10
C LYS A 261 7.22 60.93 6.81
N PRO A 262 6.46 60.65 5.70
CA PRO A 262 5.10 60.06 5.54
C PRO A 262 4.91 59.14 4.27
N ASN A 263 3.76 58.43 4.15
CA ASN A 263 2.81 58.63 3.01
C ASN A 263 1.51 57.79 3.04
N LYS A 264 0.37 58.50 2.98
CA LYS A 264 -0.83 58.27 2.13
C LYS A 264 -1.56 56.90 2.12
N THR A 265 -2.56 56.85 3.01
CA THR A 265 -3.98 56.52 2.73
C THR A 265 -4.54 57.03 1.38
N PRO A 266 -5.71 56.55 0.85
CA PRO A 266 -6.93 56.20 1.61
C PRO A 266 -7.70 54.93 1.22
N ALA A 267 -8.63 54.55 2.10
CA ALA A 267 -9.69 53.57 1.88
C ALA A 267 -11.05 54.25 1.59
N ILE A 268 -12.07 53.48 1.18
CA ILE A 268 -13.50 53.71 1.45
C ILE A 268 -14.29 52.40 1.22
N LYS A 269 -15.44 52.24 1.90
CA LYS A 269 -16.33 51.05 1.83
C LYS A 269 -17.54 51.28 0.87
N PRO A 270 -18.74 50.69 1.03
CA PRO A 270 -19.23 49.56 0.22
C PRO A 270 -20.56 49.83 -0.53
N ALA A 271 -21.03 48.93 -1.41
CA ALA A 271 -22.48 48.79 -1.74
C ALA A 271 -22.87 47.53 -2.58
N SER A 272 -23.93 46.85 -2.12
CA SER A 272 -25.06 46.16 -2.82
C SER A 272 -24.98 45.47 -4.22
N THR A 273 -25.73 44.37 -4.28
CA THR A 273 -26.21 43.52 -5.41
C THR A 273 -26.95 44.25 -6.56
N PRO A 274 -27.16 43.56 -7.72
CA PRO A 274 -28.54 43.15 -8.07
C PRO A 274 -28.69 41.75 -8.72
N GLN A 275 -29.94 41.26 -8.83
CA GLN A 275 -30.33 39.97 -9.44
C GLN A 275 -30.86 40.13 -10.89
N ARG A 276 -30.83 39.04 -11.68
CA ARG A 276 -31.95 38.53 -12.54
C ARG A 276 -31.59 37.10 -13.02
N GLN A 277 -32.38 36.04 -12.76
CA GLN A 277 -33.74 35.68 -13.23
C GLN A 277 -33.82 35.12 -14.68
N ASN A 278 -34.15 33.82 -14.81
CA ASN A 278 -35.13 33.28 -15.76
C ASN A 278 -35.60 31.87 -15.32
N SER A 279 -36.63 31.28 -15.95
CA SER A 279 -37.60 30.43 -15.21
C SER A 279 -38.22 29.22 -15.95
N LEU A 280 -38.44 28.13 -15.18
CA LEU A 280 -39.57 27.15 -15.26
C LEU A 280 -39.68 26.24 -16.52
N PRO A 281 -40.52 25.16 -16.52
CA PRO A 281 -41.40 24.62 -15.46
C PRO A 281 -41.25 23.11 -15.10
N THR A 282 -41.95 22.76 -14.03
CA THR A 282 -42.27 21.45 -13.39
C THR A 282 -42.55 20.21 -14.25
N LYS A 283 -42.28 19.03 -13.67
CA LYS A 283 -43.32 17.99 -13.47
C LYS A 283 -43.02 17.06 -12.28
N SER A 284 -44.06 16.68 -11.54
CA SER A 284 -44.00 15.72 -10.41
C SER A 284 -44.80 14.45 -10.74
N ALA A 285 -44.48 13.33 -10.09
CA ALA A 285 -45.27 12.10 -10.05
C ALA A 285 -45.02 11.38 -8.71
N GLU A 286 -45.94 10.49 -8.32
CA GLU A 286 -46.07 10.00 -6.95
C GLU A 286 -45.39 8.64 -6.67
N SER A 287 -45.37 8.31 -5.38
CA SER A 287 -45.04 7.02 -4.74
C SER A 287 -46.12 5.93 -5.07
N PRO A 288 -46.04 4.64 -4.64
CA PRO A 288 -45.26 4.13 -3.51
C PRO A 288 -44.61 2.72 -3.60
N THR A 289 -43.91 2.41 -2.50
CA THR A 289 -43.56 1.11 -1.91
C THR A 289 -44.31 -0.12 -2.41
N SER A 290 -43.55 -1.20 -2.66
CA SER A 290 -44.07 -2.57 -2.65
C SER A 290 -43.15 -3.52 -1.86
N THR A 291 -43.74 -4.27 -0.93
CA THR A 291 -43.14 -5.50 -0.37
C THR A 291 -43.87 -6.71 -0.94
N PRO A 292 -43.21 -7.86 -0.98
CA PRO A 292 -43.90 -9.08 -0.56
C PRO A 292 -43.07 -9.92 0.43
N LYS A 293 -43.69 -10.98 0.96
CA LYS A 293 -43.20 -11.85 2.05
C LYS A 293 -43.28 -13.32 1.63
N TYR A 294 -42.34 -14.14 2.13
CA TYR A 294 -42.39 -15.62 2.17
C TYR A 294 -42.37 -16.35 0.80
N ALA A 295 -41.93 -17.61 0.64
CA ALA A 295 -41.01 -18.50 1.40
C ALA A 295 -40.83 -19.81 0.58
N GLN A 296 -39.92 -20.71 1.01
CA GLN A 296 -39.69 -22.09 0.48
C GLN A 296 -39.11 -22.13 -0.95
N ALA A 297 -38.08 -22.92 -1.30
CA ALA A 297 -37.70 -24.24 -0.83
C ALA A 297 -36.19 -24.51 -1.02
N ALA A 298 -35.55 -25.17 -0.04
CA ALA A 298 -34.16 -25.64 -0.16
C ALA A 298 -34.16 -27.17 -0.28
N ALA A 299 -33.64 -27.69 -1.40
CA ALA A 299 -33.54 -29.12 -1.65
C ALA A 299 -32.14 -29.64 -1.30
N THR A 300 -32.02 -30.37 -0.19
CA THR A 300 -30.77 -30.98 0.23
C THR A 300 -30.55 -32.31 -0.48
N VAL A 301 -29.43 -32.44 -1.21
CA VAL A 301 -28.96 -33.71 -1.79
C VAL A 301 -27.51 -33.96 -1.39
N ALA A 302 -27.24 -35.14 -0.83
CA ALA A 302 -25.89 -35.63 -0.55
C ALA A 302 -25.24 -36.19 -1.83
N PRO A 303 -23.92 -36.42 -1.81
CA PRO A 303 -23.52 -37.83 -1.72
C PRO A 303 -22.34 -38.13 -0.76
N THR A 304 -22.58 -39.12 0.09
CA THR A 304 -21.83 -40.39 0.24
C THR A 304 -20.32 -40.43 -0.02
N ALA A 305 -19.58 -41.01 0.94
CA ALA A 305 -18.21 -41.51 0.77
C ALA A 305 -18.16 -42.90 0.08
N PRO A 306 -16.96 -43.39 -0.26
CA PRO A 306 -16.61 -44.79 0.05
C PRO A 306 -15.23 -44.92 0.74
N ALA A 307 -14.88 -46.13 1.19
CA ALA A 307 -13.68 -46.40 1.99
C ALA A 307 -12.81 -47.56 1.46
N THR A 308 -11.49 -47.45 1.72
CA THR A 308 -10.48 -48.49 2.02
C THR A 308 -10.47 -49.86 1.31
N VAL A 309 -9.39 -50.16 0.55
CA VAL A 309 -8.74 -51.51 0.46
C VAL A 309 -7.20 -51.44 0.26
N THR A 310 -6.45 -51.61 1.36
CA THR A 310 -5.37 -52.59 1.64
C THR A 310 -4.29 -53.05 0.60
N THR A 311 -2.99 -52.80 0.91
CA THR A 311 -1.70 -53.54 0.58
C THR A 311 -1.30 -53.80 -0.89
N VAL A 312 -0.02 -53.82 -1.32
CA VAL A 312 1.30 -54.22 -0.76
C VAL A 312 2.42 -53.20 -1.16
N ASP A 313 3.48 -52.89 -0.41
CA ASP A 313 4.68 -53.62 0.09
C ASP A 313 5.87 -53.70 -0.91
N GLU A 314 7.10 -53.85 -0.39
CA GLU A 314 8.43 -53.60 -1.00
C GLU A 314 8.77 -52.11 -1.34
N ASN A 315 10.01 -51.61 -1.22
CA ASN A 315 11.26 -52.20 -0.67
C ASN A 315 12.05 -51.12 0.13
N LYS A 316 13.13 -51.52 0.81
CA LYS A 316 13.73 -50.84 1.97
C LYS A 316 15.24 -50.68 1.81
N GLU A 317 15.70 -49.44 1.58
CA GLU A 317 17.12 -49.10 1.63
C GLU A 317 17.41 -47.90 2.55
N LYS A 318 18.69 -47.69 2.89
CA LYS A 318 19.15 -47.13 4.17
C LYS A 318 19.95 -45.84 3.94
N PRO A 319 19.69 -44.75 4.70
CA PRO A 319 20.50 -43.53 4.60
C PRO A 319 21.90 -43.78 5.18
N ALA A 320 22.91 -43.18 4.55
CA ALA A 320 24.29 -43.10 5.04
C ALA A 320 24.67 -41.64 5.30
N GLU A 321 25.51 -41.40 6.31
CA GLU A 321 25.89 -40.06 6.78
C GLU A 321 26.89 -39.33 5.86
N PRO A 322 26.99 -37.99 5.96
CA PRO A 322 27.70 -37.17 4.98
C PRO A 322 29.24 -37.21 5.14
N THR A 323 29.93 -37.52 4.05
CA THR A 323 31.40 -37.37 3.96
C THR A 323 31.77 -35.89 3.75
N LYS A 324 32.58 -35.34 4.66
CA LYS A 324 33.14 -33.99 4.53
C LYS A 324 34.08 -33.91 3.32
N VAL A 325 33.90 -32.92 2.46
CA VAL A 325 34.91 -32.50 1.48
C VAL A 325 35.49 -31.16 1.95
N VAL A 326 36.77 -31.16 2.30
CA VAL A 326 37.49 -29.96 2.78
C VAL A 326 38.13 -29.24 1.59
N SER A 327 38.16 -27.91 1.65
CA SER A 327 38.79 -27.05 0.65
C SER A 327 40.28 -27.34 0.45
N ALA A 328 40.74 -27.32 -0.81
CA ALA A 328 42.16 -27.27 -1.14
C ALA A 328 42.40 -26.74 -2.58
N TRP A 329 42.24 -25.43 -2.82
CA TRP A 329 43.00 -24.70 -3.86
C TRP A 329 43.27 -23.26 -3.42
N ALA A 330 44.55 -22.89 -3.42
CA ALA A 330 45.05 -21.52 -3.23
C ALA A 330 44.96 -20.74 -4.59
N GLU A 331 45.29 -19.46 -4.73
CA GLU A 331 46.01 -18.49 -3.87
C GLU A 331 45.74 -17.04 -4.38
N PRO A 332 45.73 -15.99 -3.55
CA PRO A 332 45.62 -14.60 -4.01
C PRO A 332 46.99 -13.91 -4.17
N ILE A 333 47.14 -13.11 -5.24
CA ILE A 333 48.38 -12.34 -5.55
C ILE A 333 48.37 -10.97 -4.86
N LYS A 334 49.47 -10.60 -4.18
CA LYS A 334 50.06 -9.25 -3.94
C LYS A 334 50.98 -9.27 -2.70
N ILE A 335 52.10 -8.55 -2.61
CA ILE A 335 52.82 -7.62 -3.53
C ILE A 335 54.27 -8.10 -3.66
#